data_AF-A0A6N0ZI44-F1
#
_entry.id   AF-A0A6N0ZI44-F1
#
_cell.length_a   1.000
_cell.length_b   1.000
_cell.length_c   1.000
_cell.angle_alpha   90.00
_cell.angle_beta   90.00
_cell.angle_gamma   90.00
#
_symmetry.space_group_name_H-M   'P 1'
#
loop_
_entity.id
_entity.type
_entity.pdbx_description
1 polymer ?
#
loop_
_entity_poly.entity_id
_entity_poly.type
_entity_poly.pdbx_seq_one_letter_code
_entity_poly.pdbx_strand_id
1 'polypeptide(L)'
;MFGLWICWHGIGSGLMALSMRRWPAAVLLSPLVAVAVSVTSFASLCLSVTPESLHDILGAPVWTQSGWQVAQTLPPAAQQAIALHPRLADYVEMGGRYIGIYAPIPILVSLAVILLGNYVSYGRRAPGGLLLLGISIGMLWLCKLIVVDHAVTSNVVELIAKRSAFGIPAMAWLYVALFVLALGAALTWGCMIGLLSPLLALFLSVLLFPVGLLAATQGLEMAVEKYGHRFSALQFLLAGDRAGDWSVAATIAAWAGIQIVFCLLLAPGLRLTIPGWRPAAGAAGPPGQGSFGVPAA
;
A
#
# COMPACT_ATOMS: atom_id res chain seq x y z
N MET A 1 -1.41 0.85 -22.26
CA MET A 1 -1.96 0.20 -21.05
C MET A 1 -1.19 0.57 -19.78
N PHE A 2 0.15 0.68 -19.81
CA PHE A 2 0.94 0.98 -18.62
C PHE A 2 0.57 2.30 -17.92
N GLY A 3 0.32 3.37 -18.68
CA GLY A 3 -0.17 4.64 -18.09
C GLY A 3 -1.52 4.50 -17.38
N LEU A 4 -2.42 3.62 -17.85
CA LEU A 4 -3.68 3.33 -17.14
C LEU A 4 -3.43 2.58 -15.84
N TRP A 5 -2.48 1.63 -15.84
CA TRP A 5 -2.05 0.95 -14.62
C TRP A 5 -1.49 1.93 -13.58
N ILE A 6 -0.66 2.90 -14.01
CA ILE A 6 -0.17 3.97 -13.12
C ILE A 6 -1.34 4.77 -12.54
N CYS A 7 -2.23 5.30 -13.38
CA CYS A 7 -3.40 6.06 -12.92
C CYS A 7 -4.33 5.25 -12.01
N TRP A 8 -4.40 3.93 -12.22
CA TRP A 8 -5.23 3.02 -11.44
C TRP A 8 -4.82 2.95 -9.97
N HIS A 9 -3.57 3.26 -9.60
CA HIS A 9 -3.17 3.26 -8.19
C HIS A 9 -3.99 4.26 -7.37
N GLY A 10 -4.15 5.50 -7.87
CA GLY A 10 -4.96 6.53 -7.23
C GLY A 10 -6.45 6.25 -7.35
N ILE A 11 -6.92 5.87 -8.54
CA ILE A 11 -8.35 5.60 -8.80
C ILE A 11 -8.83 4.38 -7.99
N GLY A 12 -8.12 3.26 -8.04
CA GLY A 12 -8.45 2.05 -7.31
C GLY A 12 -8.51 2.27 -5.79
N SER A 13 -7.53 2.99 -5.24
CA SER A 13 -7.54 3.40 -3.82
C SER A 13 -8.75 4.27 -3.50
N GLY A 14 -9.09 5.22 -4.37
CA GLY A 14 -10.24 6.10 -4.16
C GLY A 14 -11.59 5.40 -4.31
N LEU A 15 -11.72 4.44 -5.23
CA LEU A 15 -12.90 3.57 -5.33
C LEU A 15 -13.10 2.74 -4.07
N MET A 16 -12.00 2.21 -3.50
CA MET A 16 -12.04 1.47 -2.24
C MET A 16 -12.45 2.37 -1.06
N ALA A 17 -11.90 3.58 -0.95
CA ALA A 17 -12.31 4.51 0.10
C ALA A 17 -13.75 4.99 -0.09
N LEU A 18 -14.19 5.21 -1.33
CA LEU A 18 -15.56 5.61 -1.66
C LEU A 18 -16.59 4.52 -1.31
N SER A 19 -16.28 3.24 -1.56
CA SER A 19 -17.19 2.13 -1.26
C SER A 19 -17.42 1.99 0.25
N MET A 20 -16.34 2.04 1.04
CA MET A 20 -16.39 2.03 2.50
C MET A 20 -17.12 3.24 3.08
N ARG A 21 -16.97 4.42 2.46
CA ARG A 21 -17.67 5.63 2.87
C ARG A 21 -19.16 5.57 2.58
N ARG A 22 -19.56 5.09 1.40
CA ARG A 22 -20.97 5.06 1.00
C ARG A 22 -21.76 4.07 1.83
N TRP A 23 -21.20 2.90 2.09
CA TRP A 23 -21.87 1.83 2.83
C TRP A 23 -20.99 1.42 4.01
N PRO A 24 -21.32 1.80 5.26
CA PRO A 24 -20.51 1.43 6.42
C PRO A 24 -20.33 -0.09 6.58
N ALA A 25 -21.33 -0.89 6.15
CA ALA A 25 -21.21 -2.34 6.08
C ALA A 25 -20.16 -2.83 5.07
N ALA A 26 -19.83 -2.03 4.04
CA ALA A 26 -18.78 -2.34 3.08
C ALA A 26 -17.37 -2.30 3.71
N VAL A 27 -17.21 -1.79 4.93
CA VAL A 27 -15.98 -2.00 5.72
C VAL A 27 -15.72 -3.50 5.92
N LEU A 28 -16.76 -4.31 6.13
CA LEU A 28 -16.64 -5.77 6.20
C LEU A 28 -16.32 -6.42 4.85
N LEU A 29 -16.71 -5.76 3.74
CA LEU A 29 -16.41 -6.19 2.38
C LEU A 29 -15.07 -5.66 1.87
N SER A 30 -14.36 -4.85 2.67
CA SER A 30 -13.08 -4.27 2.25
C SER A 30 -12.03 -5.28 1.80
N PRO A 31 -11.95 -6.52 2.33
CA PRO A 31 -11.07 -7.55 1.78
C PRO A 31 -11.39 -7.87 0.31
N LEU A 32 -12.66 -8.04 -0.01
CA LEU A 32 -13.11 -8.34 -1.38
C LEU A 32 -12.86 -7.15 -2.31
N VAL A 33 -13.08 -5.93 -1.82
CA VAL A 33 -12.80 -4.71 -2.60
C VAL A 33 -11.31 -4.56 -2.88
N ALA A 34 -10.43 -4.82 -1.90
CA ALA A 34 -8.98 -4.77 -2.12
C ALA A 34 -8.53 -5.83 -3.14
N VAL A 35 -9.08 -7.04 -3.06
CA VAL A 35 -8.83 -8.09 -4.06
C VAL A 35 -9.29 -7.63 -5.44
N ALA A 36 -10.50 -7.11 -5.57
CA ALA A 36 -11.03 -6.63 -6.85
C ALA A 36 -10.15 -5.51 -7.45
N VAL A 37 -9.80 -4.50 -6.65
CA VAL A 37 -8.91 -3.41 -7.06
C VAL A 37 -7.54 -3.92 -7.48
N SER A 38 -7.01 -4.93 -6.78
CA SER A 38 -5.72 -5.55 -7.08
C SER A 38 -5.76 -6.40 -8.34
N VAL A 39 -6.83 -7.17 -8.56
CA VAL A 39 -7.03 -7.97 -9.78
C VAL A 39 -7.15 -7.09 -11.02
N THR A 40 -7.89 -5.97 -10.94
CA THR A 40 -7.96 -5.00 -12.05
C THR A 40 -6.60 -4.37 -12.33
N SER A 41 -5.84 -4.07 -11.27
CA SER A 41 -4.47 -3.58 -11.39
C SER A 41 -3.57 -4.61 -12.06
N PHE A 42 -3.63 -5.87 -11.63
CA PHE A 42 -2.86 -6.98 -12.19
C PHE A 42 -3.18 -7.21 -13.67
N ALA A 43 -4.47 -7.26 -14.04
CA ALA A 43 -4.89 -7.40 -15.43
C ALA A 43 -4.34 -6.26 -16.30
N SER A 44 -4.37 -5.03 -15.80
CA SER A 44 -3.79 -3.87 -16.49
C SER A 44 -2.28 -4.01 -16.67
N LEU A 45 -1.57 -4.52 -15.65
CA LEU A 45 -0.13 -4.77 -15.72
C LEU A 45 0.20 -5.88 -16.73
N CYS A 46 -0.51 -7.02 -16.71
CA CYS A 46 -0.32 -8.12 -17.65
C CYS A 46 -0.50 -7.70 -19.12
N LEU A 47 -1.39 -6.74 -19.38
CA LEU A 47 -1.59 -6.17 -20.72
C LEU A 47 -0.53 -5.11 -21.11
N SER A 48 0.35 -4.74 -20.18
CA SER A 48 1.28 -3.63 -20.33
C SER A 48 2.75 -4.05 -20.41
N VAL A 49 3.10 -5.20 -19.84
CA VAL A 49 4.49 -5.67 -19.73
C VAL A 49 4.62 -7.09 -20.25
N THR A 50 5.85 -7.51 -20.56
CA THR A 50 6.11 -8.87 -21.04
C THR A 50 6.03 -9.87 -19.87
N PRO A 51 5.82 -11.17 -20.14
CA PRO A 51 5.85 -12.21 -19.12
C PRO A 51 7.16 -12.25 -18.33
N GLU A 52 8.29 -11.98 -18.98
CA GLU A 52 9.61 -11.91 -18.34
C GLU A 52 9.65 -10.80 -17.30
N SER A 53 9.12 -9.62 -17.65
CA SER A 53 9.01 -8.49 -16.71
C SER A 53 8.10 -8.82 -15.52
N LEU A 54 7.03 -9.59 -15.73
CA LEU A 54 6.17 -10.05 -14.64
C LEU A 54 6.92 -11.01 -13.70
N HIS A 55 7.73 -11.91 -14.25
CA HIS A 55 8.56 -12.81 -13.44
C HIS A 55 9.65 -12.06 -12.68
N ASP A 56 10.19 -10.97 -13.22
CA ASP A 56 11.16 -10.13 -12.49
C ASP A 56 10.50 -9.44 -11.28
N ILE A 57 9.23 -9.06 -11.40
CA ILE A 57 8.48 -8.40 -10.33
C ILE A 57 7.95 -9.41 -9.30
N LEU A 58 7.34 -10.51 -9.75
CA LEU A 58 6.57 -11.44 -8.92
C LEU A 58 7.30 -12.74 -8.60
N GLY A 59 8.38 -13.01 -9.33
CA GLY A 59 9.05 -14.30 -9.33
C GLY A 59 8.48 -15.29 -10.32
N ALA A 60 9.25 -16.37 -10.52
CA ALA A 60 8.75 -17.56 -11.17
C ALA A 60 7.71 -18.27 -10.28
N PRO A 61 6.61 -18.78 -10.86
CA PRO A 61 5.64 -19.62 -10.16
C PRO A 61 6.31 -20.94 -9.77
N VAL A 62 5.93 -21.48 -8.62
CA VAL A 62 6.55 -22.66 -8.01
C VAL A 62 5.58 -23.79 -7.73
N TRP A 63 4.27 -23.55 -7.77
CA TRP A 63 3.26 -24.59 -7.56
C TRP A 63 3.36 -25.74 -8.57
N THR A 64 3.88 -25.46 -9.76
CA THR A 64 4.08 -26.41 -10.85
C THR A 64 5.51 -26.96 -10.93
N GLN A 65 6.45 -26.45 -10.12
CA GLN A 65 7.85 -26.89 -10.15
C GLN A 65 8.04 -28.21 -9.40
N SER A 66 8.76 -29.15 -10.03
CA SER A 66 9.12 -30.43 -9.42
C SER A 66 10.04 -30.21 -8.21
N GLY A 67 9.63 -30.71 -7.04
CA GLY A 67 10.42 -30.60 -5.80
C GLY A 67 9.94 -29.53 -4.82
N TRP A 68 8.92 -28.74 -5.15
CA TRP A 68 8.32 -27.82 -4.16
C TRP A 68 7.46 -28.60 -3.16
N GLN A 69 8.06 -28.91 -2.01
CA GLN A 69 7.44 -29.76 -0.97
C GLN A 69 6.14 -29.18 -0.40
N VAL A 70 5.94 -27.86 -0.46
CA VAL A 70 4.73 -27.21 0.05
C VAL A 70 3.50 -27.51 -0.81
N ALA A 71 3.64 -27.83 -2.11
CA ALA A 71 2.50 -28.28 -2.92
C ALA A 71 1.86 -29.55 -2.35
N GLN A 72 2.64 -30.40 -1.69
CA GLN A 72 2.15 -31.61 -1.04
C GLN A 72 1.32 -31.31 0.22
N THR A 73 1.42 -30.10 0.78
CA THR A 73 0.61 -29.63 1.91
C THR A 73 -0.72 -29.02 1.49
N LEU A 74 -0.90 -28.74 0.20
CA LEU A 74 -2.17 -28.23 -0.33
C LEU A 74 -3.26 -29.31 -0.26
N PRO A 75 -4.56 -28.92 -0.15
CA PRO A 75 -5.66 -29.89 -0.19
C PRO A 75 -5.64 -30.74 -1.47
N PRO A 76 -6.08 -32.01 -1.44
CA PRO A 76 -6.04 -32.89 -2.62
C PRO A 76 -6.73 -32.31 -3.85
N ALA A 77 -7.83 -31.57 -3.67
CA ALA A 77 -8.54 -30.89 -4.76
C ALA A 77 -7.68 -29.80 -5.42
N ALA A 78 -6.89 -29.07 -4.64
CA ALA A 78 -5.98 -28.05 -5.17
C ALA A 78 -4.81 -28.71 -5.93
N GLN A 79 -4.25 -29.81 -5.40
CA GLN A 79 -3.22 -30.58 -6.09
C GLN A 79 -3.73 -31.12 -7.45
N GLN A 80 -4.94 -31.68 -7.47
CA GLN A 80 -5.58 -32.15 -8.69
C GLN A 80 -5.82 -31.01 -9.69
N ALA A 81 -6.31 -29.86 -9.23
CA ALA A 81 -6.53 -28.70 -10.09
C ALA A 81 -5.22 -28.17 -10.71
N ILE A 82 -4.14 -28.11 -9.92
CA ILE A 82 -2.80 -27.74 -10.41
C ILE A 82 -2.32 -28.74 -11.48
N ALA A 83 -2.50 -30.03 -11.25
CA ALA A 83 -2.11 -31.07 -12.21
C ALA A 83 -2.90 -31.01 -13.52
N LEU A 84 -4.20 -30.71 -13.46
CA LEU A 84 -5.07 -30.61 -14.65
C LEU A 84 -4.82 -29.32 -15.44
N HIS A 85 -4.51 -28.21 -14.76
CA HIS A 85 -4.39 -26.89 -15.37
C HIS A 85 -3.14 -26.12 -14.89
N PRO A 86 -1.93 -26.60 -15.20
CA PRO A 86 -0.69 -26.04 -14.65
C PRO A 86 -0.49 -24.56 -15.01
N ARG A 87 -0.79 -24.18 -16.25
CA ARG A 87 -0.71 -22.77 -16.68
C ARG A 87 -1.66 -21.85 -15.89
N LEU A 88 -2.86 -22.32 -15.57
CA LEU A 88 -3.82 -21.54 -14.80
C LEU A 88 -3.33 -21.40 -13.35
N ALA A 89 -2.77 -22.47 -12.78
CA ALA A 89 -2.18 -22.45 -11.44
C ALA A 89 -1.04 -21.41 -11.35
N ASP A 90 -0.16 -21.35 -12.35
CA ASP A 90 0.91 -20.35 -12.43
C ASP A 90 0.36 -18.92 -12.40
N TYR A 91 -0.67 -18.63 -13.22
CA TYR A 91 -1.31 -17.30 -13.23
C TYR A 91 -2.02 -16.98 -11.91
N VAL A 92 -2.66 -17.96 -11.27
CA VAL A 92 -3.31 -17.78 -9.97
C VAL A 92 -2.27 -17.48 -8.89
N GLU A 93 -1.15 -18.20 -8.88
CA GLU A 93 -0.04 -17.96 -7.95
C GLU A 93 0.53 -16.55 -8.14
N MET A 94 0.85 -16.17 -9.38
CA MET A 94 1.35 -14.84 -9.72
C MET A 94 0.35 -13.75 -9.32
N GLY A 95 -0.94 -13.96 -9.60
CA GLY A 95 -2.00 -13.05 -9.20
C GLY A 95 -2.10 -12.90 -7.68
N GLY A 96 -2.01 -14.01 -6.92
CA GLY A 96 -1.99 -14.01 -5.46
C GLY A 96 -0.81 -13.20 -4.91
N ARG A 97 0.40 -13.43 -5.44
CA ARG A 97 1.61 -12.67 -5.06
C ARG A 97 1.47 -11.19 -5.37
N TYR A 98 0.96 -10.86 -6.56
CA TYR A 98 0.70 -9.47 -6.94
C TYR A 98 -0.29 -8.80 -5.98
N ILE A 99 -1.39 -9.47 -5.63
CA ILE A 99 -2.34 -8.97 -4.63
C ILE A 99 -1.63 -8.71 -3.31
N GLY A 100 -0.82 -9.63 -2.81
CA GLY A 100 -0.06 -9.45 -1.57
C GLY A 100 0.89 -8.24 -1.60
N ILE A 101 1.53 -7.97 -2.74
CA ILE A 101 2.45 -6.84 -2.91
C ILE A 101 1.69 -5.52 -3.06
N TYR A 102 0.63 -5.52 -3.87
CA TYR A 102 -0.07 -4.31 -4.29
C TYR A 102 -1.14 -3.86 -3.29
N ALA A 103 -1.94 -4.79 -2.74
CA ALA A 103 -3.09 -4.48 -1.88
C ALA A 103 -2.78 -3.59 -0.66
N PRO A 104 -1.59 -3.64 -0.01
CA PRO A 104 -1.24 -2.69 1.05
C PRO A 104 -1.42 -1.22 0.67
N ILE A 105 -1.19 -0.85 -0.60
CA ILE A 105 -1.35 0.53 -1.09
C ILE A 105 -2.81 0.99 -0.97
N PRO A 106 -3.80 0.41 -1.68
CA PRO A 106 -5.18 0.87 -1.59
C PRO A 106 -5.78 0.70 -0.19
N ILE A 107 -5.34 -0.30 0.60
CA ILE A 107 -5.77 -0.45 2.00
C ILE A 107 -5.37 0.79 2.82
N LEU A 108 -4.08 1.11 2.84
CA LEU A 108 -3.53 2.18 3.68
C LEU A 108 -3.96 3.57 3.18
N VAL A 109 -4.07 3.75 1.87
CA VAL A 109 -4.56 5.01 1.27
C VAL A 109 -6.04 5.21 1.60
N SER A 110 -6.87 4.17 1.48
CA SER A 110 -8.28 4.26 1.86
C SER A 110 -8.45 4.58 3.34
N LEU A 111 -7.67 3.91 4.20
CA LEU A 111 -7.65 4.18 5.63
C LEU A 111 -7.27 5.65 5.91
N ALA A 112 -6.17 6.14 5.32
CA ALA A 112 -5.71 7.52 5.48
C ALA A 112 -6.77 8.55 5.03
N VAL A 113 -7.38 8.34 3.87
CA VAL A 113 -8.44 9.22 3.33
C VAL A 113 -9.66 9.26 4.24
N ILE A 114 -10.14 8.09 4.71
CA ILE A 114 -11.30 8.00 5.59
C ILE A 114 -11.02 8.64 6.95
N LEU A 115 -9.86 8.37 7.55
CA LEU A 115 -9.46 8.97 8.82
C LEU A 115 -9.37 10.49 8.71
N LEU A 116 -8.71 11.01 7.67
CA LEU A 116 -8.59 12.45 7.44
C LEU A 116 -9.95 13.09 7.23
N GLY A 117 -10.75 12.55 6.31
CA GLY A 117 -12.06 13.09 5.98
C GLY A 117 -13.02 13.08 7.17
N ASN A 118 -13.04 11.99 7.94
CA ASN A 118 -13.86 11.90 9.14
C ASN A 118 -13.38 12.84 10.25
N TYR A 119 -12.05 12.97 10.44
CA TYR A 119 -11.50 13.90 11.43
C TYR A 119 -11.90 15.35 11.12
N VAL A 120 -11.77 15.79 9.87
CA VAL A 120 -12.15 17.16 9.48
C VAL A 120 -13.67 17.38 9.59
N SER A 121 -14.49 16.35 9.31
CA SER A 121 -15.95 16.49 9.30
C SER A 121 -16.63 16.34 10.66
N TYR A 122 -16.13 15.43 11.50
CA TYR A 122 -16.75 15.02 12.77
C TYR A 122 -15.88 15.27 14.00
N GLY A 123 -14.64 15.74 13.80
CA GLY A 123 -13.66 15.87 14.87
C GLY A 123 -13.39 14.54 15.57
N ARG A 124 -13.35 14.56 16.90
CA ARG A 124 -13.07 13.39 17.74
C ARG A 124 -14.19 12.33 17.78
N ARG A 125 -15.38 12.63 17.22
CA ARG A 125 -16.55 11.73 17.25
C ARG A 125 -16.67 10.85 15.99
N ALA A 126 -15.61 10.75 15.19
CA ALA A 126 -15.59 9.96 13.97
C ALA A 126 -16.01 8.49 14.22
N PRO A 127 -17.14 8.01 13.66
CA PRO A 127 -17.59 6.64 13.88
C PRO A 127 -16.76 5.63 13.06
N GLY A 128 -16.64 4.40 13.55
CA GLY A 128 -16.17 3.25 12.77
C GLY A 128 -14.66 3.15 12.48
N GLY A 129 -13.84 4.08 12.99
CA GLY A 129 -12.38 4.08 12.73
C GLY A 129 -11.66 2.83 13.25
N LEU A 130 -12.05 2.31 14.42
CA LEU A 130 -11.43 1.12 15.02
C LEU A 130 -11.69 -0.16 14.24
N LEU A 131 -12.91 -0.36 13.75
CA LEU A 131 -13.26 -1.54 12.94
C LEU A 131 -12.48 -1.54 11.63
N LEU A 132 -12.45 -0.39 10.94
CA LEU A 132 -11.69 -0.23 9.71
C LEU A 132 -10.19 -0.48 9.94
N LEU A 133 -9.62 0.05 11.03
CA LEU A 133 -8.24 -0.20 11.42
C LEU A 133 -7.98 -1.68 11.68
N GLY A 134 -8.84 -2.36 12.45
CA GLY A 134 -8.69 -3.78 12.75
C GLY A 134 -8.72 -4.65 11.50
N ILE A 135 -9.65 -4.39 10.58
CA ILE A 135 -9.71 -5.12 9.30
C ILE A 135 -8.49 -4.82 8.42
N SER A 136 -8.06 -3.55 8.36
CA SER A 136 -6.86 -3.17 7.60
C SER A 136 -5.62 -3.90 8.13
N ILE A 137 -5.44 -3.98 9.45
CA ILE A 137 -4.35 -4.72 10.07
C ILE A 137 -4.42 -6.21 9.70
N GLY A 138 -5.59 -6.83 9.79
CA GLY A 138 -5.78 -8.23 9.39
C GLY A 138 -5.44 -8.49 7.92
N MET A 139 -5.82 -7.58 7.04
CA MET A 139 -5.51 -7.66 5.60
C MET A 139 -4.01 -7.48 5.32
N LEU A 140 -3.35 -6.52 5.99
CA LEU A 140 -1.91 -6.33 5.87
C LEU A 140 -1.15 -7.57 6.38
N TRP A 141 -1.62 -8.19 7.45
CA TRP A 141 -1.07 -9.46 7.92
C TRP A 141 -1.21 -10.59 6.88
N LEU A 142 -2.36 -10.71 6.22
CA LEU A 142 -2.54 -11.66 5.10
C LEU A 142 -1.60 -11.35 3.92
N CYS A 143 -1.39 -10.07 3.60
CA CYS A 143 -0.44 -9.66 2.56
C CYS A 143 1.00 -10.09 2.93
N LYS A 144 1.39 -9.91 4.19
CA LYS A 144 2.68 -10.36 4.73
C LYS A 144 2.82 -11.88 4.66
N LEU A 145 1.78 -12.64 4.95
CA LEU A 145 1.81 -14.10 4.81
C LEU A 145 2.12 -14.52 3.37
N ILE A 146 1.49 -13.88 2.39
CA ILE A 146 1.68 -14.19 0.97
C ILE A 146 3.09 -13.79 0.49
N VAL A 147 3.54 -12.57 0.82
CA VAL A 147 4.75 -11.96 0.23
C VAL A 147 6.02 -12.23 1.02
N VAL A 148 5.91 -12.59 2.30
CA VAL A 148 7.08 -12.80 3.16
C VAL A 148 7.14 -14.24 3.61
N ASP A 149 6.08 -14.77 4.21
CA ASP A 149 6.13 -16.09 4.83
C ASP A 149 6.03 -17.23 3.81
N HIS A 150 5.28 -17.02 2.73
CA HIS A 150 5.14 -17.95 1.61
C HIS A 150 5.86 -17.49 0.34
N ALA A 151 6.68 -16.43 0.42
CA ALA A 151 7.49 -16.03 -0.71
C ALA A 151 8.52 -17.09 -1.07
N VAL A 152 8.52 -17.49 -2.33
CA VAL A 152 9.54 -18.38 -2.88
C VAL A 152 10.66 -17.59 -3.56
N THR A 153 10.43 -16.30 -3.86
CA THR A 153 11.47 -15.40 -4.34
C THR A 153 12.23 -14.77 -3.20
N SER A 154 13.54 -15.03 -3.15
CA SER A 154 14.43 -14.42 -2.18
C SER A 154 14.60 -12.92 -2.42
N ASN A 155 14.40 -12.42 -3.64
CA ASN A 155 14.70 -11.05 -4.01
C ASN A 155 14.00 -9.97 -3.16
N VAL A 156 12.71 -10.11 -2.83
CA VAL A 156 12.02 -9.10 -2.01
C VAL A 156 12.33 -9.30 -0.54
N VAL A 157 12.34 -10.55 -0.07
CA VAL A 157 12.57 -10.87 1.35
C VAL A 157 14.00 -10.50 1.78
N GLU A 158 14.98 -10.62 0.90
CA GLU A 158 16.37 -10.20 1.14
C GLU A 158 16.52 -8.68 1.33
N LEU A 159 15.58 -7.88 0.82
CA LEU A 159 15.57 -6.42 1.01
C LEU A 159 14.93 -6.01 2.32
N ILE A 160 14.19 -6.91 2.97
CA ILE A 160 13.53 -6.66 4.25
C ILE A 160 14.51 -7.02 5.36
N ALA A 161 14.72 -6.09 6.29
CA ALA A 161 15.60 -6.35 7.43
C ALA A 161 15.09 -7.52 8.26
N LYS A 162 15.98 -8.34 8.81
CA LYS A 162 15.57 -9.48 9.67
C LYS A 162 14.95 -9.02 10.99
N ARG A 163 15.50 -7.96 11.59
CA ARG A 163 15.00 -7.31 12.81
C ARG A 163 15.34 -5.83 12.79
N SER A 164 14.43 -5.00 13.32
CA SER A 164 14.74 -3.59 13.57
C SER A 164 15.53 -3.43 14.87
N ALA A 165 16.20 -2.28 15.02
CA ALA A 165 16.94 -1.92 16.23
C ALA A 165 16.04 -1.88 17.50
N PHE A 166 14.73 -1.69 17.29
CA PHE A 166 13.73 -1.56 18.35
C PHE A 166 13.02 -2.88 18.69
N GLY A 167 13.44 -4.01 18.12
CA GLY A 167 12.81 -5.33 18.35
C GLY A 167 11.44 -5.50 17.68
N ILE A 168 10.96 -4.50 16.94
CA ILE A 168 9.74 -4.57 16.13
C ILE A 168 10.06 -5.29 14.81
N PRO A 169 9.14 -6.14 14.29
CA PRO A 169 9.33 -6.77 12.98
C PRO A 169 9.54 -5.73 11.87
N ALA A 170 10.55 -5.92 11.01
CA ALA A 170 10.89 -4.97 9.94
C ALA A 170 9.71 -4.70 8.98
N MET A 171 8.89 -5.73 8.69
CA MET A 171 7.71 -5.56 7.87
C MET A 171 6.70 -4.57 8.47
N ALA A 172 6.58 -4.50 9.80
CA ALA A 172 5.72 -3.51 10.45
C ALA A 172 6.24 -2.09 10.20
N TRP A 173 7.56 -1.89 10.22
CA TRP A 173 8.18 -0.60 9.84
C TRP A 173 7.93 -0.25 8.38
N LEU A 174 7.97 -1.23 7.46
CA LEU A 174 7.62 -0.99 6.06
C LEU A 174 6.15 -0.59 5.89
N TYR A 175 5.23 -1.20 6.63
CA TYR A 175 3.83 -0.76 6.64
C TYR A 175 3.64 0.63 7.26
N VAL A 176 4.41 0.99 8.28
CA VAL A 176 4.44 2.37 8.80
C VAL A 176 4.94 3.35 7.74
N ALA A 177 6.05 3.03 7.06
CA ALA A 177 6.59 3.86 5.98
C ALA A 177 5.55 4.05 4.85
N LEU A 178 4.88 2.98 4.44
CA LEU A 178 3.84 3.03 3.42
C LEU A 178 2.60 3.80 3.90
N PHE A 179 2.23 3.70 5.17
CA PHE A 179 1.12 4.47 5.75
C PHE A 179 1.46 5.96 5.81
N VAL A 180 2.71 6.32 6.10
CA VAL A 180 3.18 7.72 6.05
C VAL A 180 3.08 8.29 4.63
N LEU A 181 3.46 7.51 3.61
CA LEU A 181 3.26 7.89 2.20
C LEU A 181 1.77 8.04 1.86
N ALA A 182 0.93 7.12 2.34
CA ALA A 182 -0.52 7.17 2.16
C ALA A 182 -1.15 8.41 2.81
N LEU A 183 -0.69 8.81 4.01
CA LEU A 183 -1.08 10.06 4.66
C LEU A 183 -0.67 11.27 3.82
N GLY A 184 0.55 11.32 3.28
CA GLY A 184 0.98 12.38 2.37
C GLY A 184 0.06 12.51 1.15
N ALA A 185 -0.31 11.39 0.53
CA ALA A 185 -1.26 11.37 -0.58
C ALA A 185 -2.65 11.86 -0.17
N ALA A 186 -3.16 11.44 1.00
CA ALA A 186 -4.45 11.89 1.53
C ALA A 186 -4.45 13.40 1.86
N LEU A 187 -3.36 13.94 2.43
CA LEU A 187 -3.21 15.38 2.68
C LEU A 187 -3.21 16.18 1.38
N THR A 188 -2.48 15.70 0.38
CA THR A 188 -2.44 16.32 -0.96
C THR A 188 -3.83 16.31 -1.61
N TRP A 189 -4.51 15.16 -1.59
CA TRP A 189 -5.89 15.05 -2.05
C TRP A 189 -6.83 16.01 -1.30
N GLY A 190 -6.74 16.05 0.04
CA GLY A 190 -7.52 16.94 0.89
C GLY A 190 -7.33 18.41 0.53
N CYS A 191 -6.10 18.83 0.23
CA CYS A 191 -5.82 20.15 -0.32
C CYS A 191 -6.50 20.38 -1.69
N MET A 192 -6.39 19.42 -2.62
CA MET A 192 -6.96 19.56 -3.97
C MET A 192 -8.50 19.68 -3.99
N ILE A 193 -9.19 19.14 -2.98
CA ILE A 193 -10.65 19.25 -2.84
C ILE A 193 -11.09 20.36 -1.87
N GLY A 194 -10.16 21.17 -1.36
CA GLY A 194 -10.46 22.27 -0.43
C GLY A 194 -10.81 21.85 1.00
N LEU A 195 -10.50 20.61 1.40
CA LEU A 195 -10.72 20.11 2.76
C LEU A 195 -9.63 20.60 3.73
N LEU A 196 -8.43 20.89 3.23
CA LEU A 196 -7.29 21.40 3.99
C LEU A 196 -6.70 22.62 3.27
N SER A 197 -6.10 23.54 4.03
CA SER A 197 -5.31 24.61 3.44
C SER A 197 -4.00 24.06 2.86
N PRO A 198 -3.50 24.61 1.72
CA PRO A 198 -2.24 24.16 1.12
C PRO A 198 -1.04 24.26 2.08
N LEU A 199 -0.99 25.33 2.89
CA LEU A 199 0.08 25.55 3.85
C LEU A 199 0.09 24.48 4.95
N LEU A 200 -1.08 24.11 5.47
CA LEU A 200 -1.20 23.05 6.48
C LEU A 200 -0.82 21.68 5.88
N ALA A 201 -1.29 21.36 4.67
CA ALA A 201 -0.94 20.11 4.01
C ALA A 201 0.56 20.00 3.75
N LEU A 202 1.21 21.09 3.32
CA LEU A 202 2.66 21.17 3.15
C LEU A 202 3.39 20.97 4.49
N PHE A 203 3.01 21.71 5.53
CA PHE A 203 3.62 21.60 6.85
C PHE A 203 3.54 20.18 7.41
N LEU A 204 2.35 19.56 7.36
CA LEU A 204 2.17 18.17 7.81
C LEU A 204 2.99 17.19 6.96
N SER A 205 3.08 17.39 5.64
CA SER A 205 3.89 16.55 4.76
C SER A 205 5.39 16.62 5.10
N VAL A 206 5.88 17.81 5.46
CA VAL A 206 7.26 18.02 5.92
C VAL A 206 7.50 17.32 7.27
N LEU A 207 6.53 17.36 8.19
CA LEU A 207 6.63 16.62 9.47
C LEU A 207 6.60 15.10 9.29
N LEU A 208 5.85 14.61 8.31
CA LEU A 208 5.78 13.19 7.98
C LEU A 208 7.07 12.65 7.33
N PHE A 209 7.84 13.51 6.66
CA PHE A 209 9.08 13.14 5.98
C PHE A 209 10.08 12.37 6.86
N PRO A 210 10.56 12.90 8.01
CA PRO A 210 11.54 12.20 8.84
C PRO A 210 10.98 10.89 9.43
N VAL A 211 9.69 10.84 9.74
CA VAL A 211 9.03 9.64 10.26
C VAL A 211 9.02 8.54 9.20
N GLY A 212 8.67 8.89 7.96
CA GLY A 212 8.69 7.98 6.83
C GLY A 212 10.09 7.45 6.52
N LEU A 213 11.09 8.34 6.53
CA LEU A 213 12.49 7.96 6.29
C LEU A 213 13.00 7.02 7.38
N LEU A 214 12.73 7.32 8.65
CA LEU A 214 13.08 6.45 9.77
C LEU A 214 12.42 5.08 9.60
N ALA A 215 11.11 5.04 9.33
CA ALA A 215 10.40 3.79 9.15
C ALA A 215 10.94 2.96 7.97
N ALA A 216 11.27 3.60 6.84
CA ALA A 216 11.88 2.92 5.70
C ALA A 216 13.26 2.32 6.06
N THR A 217 14.11 3.09 6.73
CA THR A 217 15.46 2.61 7.15
C THR A 217 15.42 1.51 8.22
N GLN A 218 14.38 1.45 9.05
CA GLN A 218 14.19 0.34 10.01
C GLN A 218 13.57 -0.91 9.38
N GLY A 219 12.88 -0.76 8.25
CA GLY A 219 12.22 -1.85 7.55
C GLY A 219 13.09 -2.51 6.47
N LEU A 220 14.03 -1.76 5.89
CA LEU A 220 14.90 -2.20 4.80
C LEU A 220 16.27 -2.65 5.29
N GLU A 221 16.85 -3.63 4.62
CA GLU A 221 18.18 -4.14 4.93
C GLU A 221 19.27 -3.11 4.57
N MET A 222 20.17 -2.84 5.50
CA MET A 222 21.20 -1.80 5.32
C MET A 222 22.38 -2.31 4.48
N ALA A 223 22.55 -3.62 4.42
CA ALA A 223 23.62 -4.27 3.66
C ALA A 223 23.12 -5.57 3.03
N VAL A 224 22.90 -5.51 1.71
CA VAL A 224 22.56 -6.66 0.87
C VAL A 224 23.80 -6.99 0.04
N GLU A 225 24.23 -8.24 0.10
CA GLU A 225 25.33 -8.76 -0.72
C GLU A 225 24.77 -9.50 -1.93
N LYS A 226 24.96 -8.93 -3.13
CA LYS A 226 24.64 -9.60 -4.40
C LYS A 226 25.67 -9.26 -5.47
N TYR A 227 25.94 -10.24 -6.33
CA TYR A 227 26.83 -10.08 -7.49
C TYR A 227 28.25 -9.60 -7.12
N GLY A 228 28.74 -9.95 -5.92
CA GLY A 228 30.05 -9.50 -5.44
C GLY A 228 30.10 -8.06 -4.93
N HIS A 229 28.96 -7.37 -4.86
CA HIS A 229 28.84 -6.01 -4.35
C HIS A 229 27.96 -5.97 -3.11
N ARG A 230 28.23 -4.99 -2.23
CA ARG A 230 27.44 -4.70 -1.03
C ARG A 230 26.76 -3.35 -1.21
N PHE A 231 25.45 -3.32 -1.10
CA PHE A 231 24.65 -2.10 -1.24
C PHE A 231 23.52 -2.07 -0.20
N SER A 232 22.94 -0.90 0.06
CA SER A 232 21.73 -0.84 0.89
C SER A 232 20.50 -1.27 0.07
N ALA A 233 19.48 -1.83 0.70
CA ALA A 233 18.25 -2.20 0.00
C ALA A 233 17.56 -0.98 -0.63
N LEU A 234 17.63 0.20 0.00
CA LEU A 234 17.10 1.43 -0.59
C LEU A 234 17.86 1.83 -1.86
N GLN A 235 19.20 1.74 -1.84
CA GLN A 235 20.03 1.93 -3.02
C GLN A 235 19.66 0.90 -4.10
N PHE A 236 19.48 -0.38 -3.75
CA PHE A 236 19.10 -1.40 -4.72
C PHE A 236 17.77 -1.10 -5.42
N LEU A 237 16.81 -0.54 -4.69
CA LEU A 237 15.49 -0.23 -5.20
C LEU A 237 15.46 1.02 -6.10
N LEU A 238 16.36 1.98 -5.86
CA LEU A 238 16.28 3.32 -6.46
C LEU A 238 17.45 3.68 -7.36
N ALA A 239 18.63 3.11 -7.10
CA ALA A 239 19.80 3.28 -7.91
C ALA A 239 19.79 2.24 -9.03
N GLY A 240 19.77 2.70 -10.28
CA GLY A 240 20.05 1.83 -11.42
C GLY A 240 21.50 1.32 -11.42
N ASP A 241 22.39 1.97 -10.66
CA ASP A 241 23.82 1.64 -10.55
C ASP A 241 24.15 1.02 -9.19
N ARG A 242 24.92 -0.08 -9.21
CA ARG A 242 25.30 -0.92 -8.06
C ARG A 242 26.74 -0.71 -7.62
N ALA A 243 27.48 0.21 -8.25
CA ALA A 243 28.92 0.36 -8.07
C ALA A 243 29.37 1.57 -7.22
N GLY A 244 28.47 2.50 -6.87
CA GLY A 244 28.83 3.75 -6.20
C GLY A 244 28.55 3.79 -4.69
N ASP A 245 29.36 4.58 -3.97
CA ASP A 245 29.12 4.96 -2.57
C ASP A 245 27.83 5.78 -2.45
N TRP A 246 26.82 5.21 -1.78
CA TRP A 246 25.53 5.85 -1.60
C TRP A 246 25.54 6.79 -0.38
N SER A 247 25.60 8.10 -0.63
CA SER A 247 25.65 9.09 0.44
C SER A 247 24.32 9.22 1.21
N VAL A 248 24.39 9.69 2.45
CA VAL A 248 23.20 10.04 3.26
C VAL A 248 22.31 11.06 2.54
N ALA A 249 22.91 12.04 1.86
CA ALA A 249 22.17 13.01 1.07
C ALA A 249 21.38 12.36 -0.08
N ALA A 250 21.96 11.37 -0.75
CA ALA A 250 21.28 10.61 -1.79
C ALA A 250 20.09 9.81 -1.22
N THR A 251 20.22 9.19 -0.05
CA THR A 251 19.11 8.52 0.66
C THR A 251 17.96 9.49 0.97
N ILE A 252 18.28 10.66 1.52
CA ILE A 252 17.29 11.70 1.84
C ILE A 252 16.59 12.19 0.57
N ALA A 253 17.35 12.49 -0.48
CA ALA A 253 16.81 12.95 -1.77
C ALA A 253 15.93 11.88 -2.43
N ALA A 254 16.34 10.61 -2.38
CA ALA A 254 15.59 9.51 -2.96
C ALA A 254 14.27 9.28 -2.21
N TRP A 255 14.27 9.34 -0.87
CA TRP A 255 13.04 9.28 -0.09
C TRP A 255 12.11 10.47 -0.37
N ALA A 256 12.66 11.68 -0.54
CA ALA A 256 11.88 12.85 -0.96
C ALA A 256 11.24 12.63 -2.33
N GLY A 257 12.00 12.08 -3.28
CA GLY A 257 11.51 11.69 -4.60
C GLY A 257 10.35 10.70 -4.51
N ILE A 258 10.50 9.62 -3.72
CA ILE A 258 9.43 8.64 -3.48
C ILE A 258 8.17 9.36 -2.97
N GLN A 259 8.29 10.18 -1.92
CA GLN A 259 7.14 10.83 -1.32
C GLN A 259 6.43 11.77 -2.30
N ILE A 260 7.18 12.56 -3.08
CA ILE A 260 6.63 13.45 -4.11
C ILE A 260 5.91 12.64 -5.18
N VAL A 261 6.57 11.63 -5.76
CA VAL A 261 5.98 10.79 -6.82
C VAL A 261 4.74 10.07 -6.31
N PHE A 262 4.77 9.51 -5.11
CA PHE A 262 3.64 8.81 -4.51
C PHE A 262 2.42 9.73 -4.35
N CYS A 263 2.63 10.96 -3.86
CA CYS A 263 1.57 11.97 -3.78
C CYS A 263 1.03 12.37 -5.15
N LEU A 264 1.91 12.62 -6.13
CA LEU A 264 1.53 13.03 -7.50
C LEU A 264 0.78 11.93 -8.27
N LEU A 265 1.07 10.65 -7.98
CA LEU A 265 0.37 9.53 -8.61
C LEU A 265 -0.99 9.27 -7.97
N LEU A 266 -1.07 9.28 -6.64
CA LEU A 266 -2.29 8.88 -5.95
C LEU A 266 -3.32 10.00 -5.80
N ALA A 267 -2.90 11.21 -5.40
CA ALA A 267 -3.83 12.28 -5.07
C ALA A 267 -4.75 12.71 -6.23
N PRO A 268 -4.28 12.80 -7.49
CA PRO A 268 -5.17 13.07 -8.62
C PRO A 268 -6.21 11.96 -8.84
N GLY A 269 -5.82 10.68 -8.75
CA GLY A 269 -6.76 9.57 -8.86
C GLY A 269 -7.79 9.53 -7.72
N LEU A 270 -7.37 9.87 -6.51
CA LEU A 270 -8.27 10.09 -5.36
C LEU A 270 -9.25 11.23 -5.64
N ARG A 271 -8.80 12.34 -6.23
CA ARG A 271 -9.68 13.47 -6.58
C ARG A 271 -10.71 13.10 -7.64
N LEU A 272 -10.31 12.31 -8.66
CA LEU A 272 -11.22 11.88 -9.71
C LEU A 272 -12.37 11.03 -9.17
N THR A 273 -12.08 10.16 -8.20
CA THR A 273 -13.06 9.24 -7.61
C THR A 273 -13.84 9.88 -6.45
N ILE A 274 -13.18 10.73 -5.67
CA ILE A 274 -13.74 11.44 -4.51
C ILE A 274 -13.47 12.95 -4.69
N PRO A 275 -14.24 13.63 -5.56
CA PRO A 275 -14.03 15.05 -5.86
C PRO A 275 -14.43 15.99 -4.73
N GLY A 276 -15.09 15.46 -3.70
CA GLY A 276 -15.49 16.21 -2.53
C GLY A 276 -15.78 15.31 -1.33
N TRP A 277 -15.56 15.88 -0.15
CA TRP A 277 -15.87 15.23 1.11
C TRP A 277 -17.08 15.90 1.76
N ARG A 278 -18.08 15.09 2.12
CA ARG A 278 -19.30 15.50 2.82
C ARG A 278 -19.59 14.51 3.93
N PRO A 279 -20.02 14.96 5.11
CA PRO A 279 -20.51 14.09 6.16
C PRO A 279 -21.58 13.13 5.60
N ALA A 280 -21.50 11.84 5.95
CA ALA A 280 -22.60 10.90 5.74
C ALA A 280 -23.86 11.40 6.47
N ALA A 281 -24.96 11.51 5.73
CA ALA A 281 -26.26 11.87 6.30
C ALA A 281 -26.66 10.82 7.35
N GLY A 282 -26.84 11.25 8.60
CA GLY A 282 -27.22 10.39 9.73
C GLY A 282 -26.13 10.13 10.77
N ALA A 283 -24.86 10.50 10.52
CA ALA A 283 -23.79 10.40 11.54
C ALA A 283 -23.62 11.70 12.36
N ALA A 284 -24.24 12.80 11.93
CA ALA A 284 -24.47 13.94 12.80
C ALA A 284 -25.58 13.54 13.77
N GLY A 285 -25.26 13.39 15.05
CA GLY A 285 -26.27 13.31 16.10
C GLY A 285 -27.26 14.47 16.00
N PRO A 286 -28.43 14.37 16.65
CA PRO A 286 -29.50 15.36 16.53
C PRO A 286 -28.94 16.79 16.69
N PRO A 287 -29.36 17.74 15.82
CA PRO A 287 -28.89 19.12 15.89
C PRO A 287 -29.29 19.70 17.25
N GLY A 288 -28.31 19.83 18.16
CA GLY A 288 -28.61 20.32 19.51
C GLY A 288 -27.53 20.17 20.60
N GLN A 289 -26.39 19.50 20.39
CA GLN A 289 -25.39 19.30 21.48
C GLN A 289 -23.95 19.63 21.11
N GLY A 290 -23.73 20.78 20.48
CA GLY A 290 -22.38 21.24 20.14
C GLY A 290 -22.28 22.72 19.82
N SER A 291 -22.90 23.59 20.62
CA SER A 291 -22.48 24.99 20.66
C SER A 291 -21.16 25.09 21.42
N PHE A 292 -20.05 24.91 20.72
CA PHE A 292 -18.87 25.72 21.01
C PHE A 292 -18.62 26.56 19.78
N GLY A 293 -19.20 27.76 19.83
CA GLY A 293 -18.92 28.81 18.86
C GLY A 293 -17.44 29.08 18.83
N VAL A 294 -16.87 29.02 17.63
CA VAL A 294 -15.72 29.85 17.30
C VAL A 294 -16.34 31.14 16.77
N PRO A 295 -16.26 32.27 17.48
CA PRO A 295 -16.63 33.55 16.89
C PRO A 295 -15.68 33.80 15.71
N ALA A 296 -16.25 34.23 14.59
CA ALA A 296 -15.47 34.78 13.49
C ALA A 296 -14.70 35.99 14.01
N ALA A 297 -13.39 35.96 13.84
CA ALA A 297 -12.49 37.12 13.88
C ALA A 297 -11.68 37.10 12.59
#